data_AF-A0A7C7ZIH9-F1
#
_entry.id   AF-A0A7C7ZIH9-F1
#
_cell.length_a   1.000
_cell.length_b   1.000
_cell.length_c   1.000
_cell.angle_alpha   90.00
_cell.angle_beta   90.00
_cell.angle_gamma   90.00
#
_symmetry.space_group_name_H-M   'P 1'
#
loop_
_entity.id
_entity.type
_entity.pdbx_description
1 polymer ?
#
loop_
_entity_poly.entity_id
_entity_poly.type
_entity_poly.pdbx_seq_one_letter_code
_entity_poly.pdbx_strand_id
1 'polypeptide(L)'
;MLKELDRRDRMRLVQFVCSFAWADLEIQPEERVFISRLIRRLDLGEAEDLQVQQWLDRPPELDDLDPTSIPAAHRRFFVEAIEGLISADGEIAEEERDSFVIFKQLLPS
;
A
#
# COMPACT_ATOMS: atom_id res chain seq x y z
N MET A 1 0.54 -17.47 1.84
CA MET A 1 0.74 -16.10 2.35
C MET A 1 0.16 -15.08 1.39
N LEU A 2 0.86 -14.40 0.48
CA LEU A 2 0.19 -13.43 -0.45
C LEU A 2 -0.76 -14.08 -1.49
N LYS A 3 -0.65 -15.40 -1.70
CA LYS A 3 -1.57 -16.17 -2.56
C LYS A 3 -2.98 -16.32 -2.02
N GLU A 4 -3.21 -15.98 -0.75
CA GLU A 4 -4.54 -16.03 -0.12
C GLU A 4 -5.39 -14.81 -0.48
N LEU A 5 -4.77 -13.72 -0.94
CA LEU A 5 -5.47 -12.56 -1.49
C LEU A 5 -5.96 -12.89 -2.90
N ASP A 6 -7.24 -12.61 -3.16
CA ASP A 6 -7.76 -12.59 -4.52
C ASP A 6 -7.16 -11.41 -5.30
N ARG A 7 -7.38 -11.38 -6.63
CA ARG A 7 -6.83 -10.33 -7.50
C ARG A 7 -7.26 -8.93 -7.07
N ARG A 8 -8.50 -8.77 -6.60
CA ARG A 8 -9.06 -7.48 -6.19
C ARG A 8 -8.36 -7.00 -4.91
N ASP A 9 -8.17 -7.88 -3.95
CA ASP A 9 -7.51 -7.56 -2.68
C ASP A 9 -6.02 -7.27 -2.87
N ARG A 10 -5.34 -7.95 -3.81
CA ARG A 10 -3.96 -7.60 -4.17
C ARG A 10 -3.85 -6.21 -4.76
N MET A 11 -4.76 -5.85 -5.68
CA MET A 11 -4.78 -4.49 -6.24
C MET A 11 -5.09 -3.45 -5.19
N ARG A 12 -6.03 -3.76 -4.30
CA ARG A 12 -6.36 -2.88 -3.18
C ARG A 12 -5.18 -2.68 -2.25
N LEU A 13 -4.44 -3.74 -1.93
CA LEU A 13 -3.21 -3.65 -1.13
C LEU A 13 -2.22 -2.68 -1.77
N VAL A 14 -1.96 -2.80 -3.08
CA VAL A 14 -1.04 -1.89 -3.77
C VAL A 14 -1.57 -0.47 -3.80
N GLN A 15 -2.88 -0.27 -3.98
CA GLN A 15 -3.49 1.06 -3.93
C GLN A 15 -3.29 1.73 -2.56
N PHE A 16 -3.48 0.99 -1.47
CA PHE A 16 -3.18 1.47 -0.11
C PHE A 16 -1.70 1.85 0.01
N VAL A 17 -0.79 0.95 -0.36
CA VAL A 17 0.65 1.20 -0.29
C VAL A 17 1.03 2.46 -1.09
N CYS A 18 0.56 2.61 -2.33
CA CYS A 18 0.82 3.82 -3.11
C CYS A 18 0.22 5.09 -2.48
N SER A 19 -0.97 5.00 -1.88
CA SER A 19 -1.56 6.15 -1.16
C SER A 19 -0.72 6.58 0.04
N PHE A 20 -0.10 5.63 0.75
CA PHE A 20 0.79 5.91 1.86
C PHE A 20 2.11 6.53 1.40
N ALA A 21 2.66 6.06 0.28
CA ALA A 21 3.87 6.63 -0.31
C ALA A 21 3.69 8.08 -0.79
N TRP A 22 2.44 8.53 -0.96
CA TRP A 22 2.11 9.93 -1.31
C TRP A 22 1.76 10.79 -0.08
N ALA A 23 1.91 10.28 1.15
CA ALA A 23 1.48 10.98 2.36
C ALA A 23 2.19 12.33 2.57
N ASP A 24 3.45 12.43 2.17
CA ASP A 24 4.29 13.63 2.22
C ASP A 24 4.34 14.39 0.88
N LEU A 25 3.52 13.99 -0.10
CA LEU A 25 3.46 14.49 -1.47
C LEU A 25 4.69 14.18 -2.35
N GLU A 26 5.57 13.26 -1.96
CA GLU A 26 6.73 12.85 -2.75
C GLU A 26 7.11 11.39 -2.53
N ILE A 27 7.09 10.55 -3.58
CA ILE A 27 7.59 9.17 -3.46
C ILE A 27 9.11 9.12 -3.64
N GLN A 28 9.83 8.67 -2.62
CA GLN A 28 11.27 8.47 -2.65
C GLN A 28 11.70 7.27 -3.53
N PRO A 29 12.93 7.26 -4.08
CA PRO A 29 13.43 6.14 -4.89
C PRO A 29 13.36 4.77 -4.19
N GLU A 30 13.65 4.73 -2.90
CA GLU A 30 13.64 3.54 -2.04
C GLU A 30 12.23 2.93 -1.94
N GLU A 31 11.23 3.78 -1.76
CA GLU A 31 9.81 3.40 -1.75
C GLU A 31 9.36 2.88 -3.12
N ARG A 32 9.77 3.54 -4.23
CA ARG A 32 9.49 3.04 -5.59
C ARG A 32 10.05 1.63 -5.80
N VAL A 33 11.26 1.37 -5.30
CA VAL A 33 11.89 0.04 -5.37
C VAL A 33 11.12 -0.96 -4.51
N PHE A 34 10.67 -0.58 -3.31
CA PHE A 34 9.84 -1.42 -2.46
C PHE A 34 8.53 -1.80 -3.16
N ILE A 35 7.78 -0.81 -3.67
CA ILE A 35 6.51 -1.00 -4.37
C ILE A 35 6.70 -1.92 -5.58
N SER A 36 7.75 -1.68 -6.39
CA SER A 36 8.09 -2.53 -7.53
C SER A 36 8.35 -4.00 -7.13
N ARG A 37 8.99 -4.24 -5.98
CA ARG A 37 9.21 -5.59 -5.45
C ARG A 37 7.92 -6.22 -4.91
N LEU A 38 7.05 -5.42 -4.29
CA LEU A 38 5.75 -5.87 -3.80
C LEU A 38 4.86 -6.35 -4.96
N ILE A 39 4.74 -5.56 -6.02
CA ILE A 39 3.99 -5.90 -7.25
C ILE A 39 4.44 -7.27 -7.79
N ARG A 40 5.76 -7.45 -7.97
CA ARG A 40 6.33 -8.72 -8.46
C ARG A 40 6.01 -9.91 -7.56
N ARG A 41 5.90 -9.70 -6.25
CA ARG A 41 5.53 -10.76 -5.28
C ARG A 41 4.04 -11.08 -5.31
N LEU A 42 3.20 -10.12 -5.68
CA LEU A 42 1.75 -10.28 -5.81
C LEU A 42 1.34 -10.97 -7.11
N ASP A 43 2.28 -11.17 -8.04
CA ASP A 43 2.04 -11.84 -9.33
C ASP A 43 0.90 -11.14 -10.10
N LEU A 44 1.01 -9.81 -10.19
CA LEU A 44 0.07 -8.95 -10.89
C LEU A 44 0.31 -9.06 -12.41
N GLY A 45 -0.77 -8.93 -13.20
CA GLY A 45 -0.70 -8.98 -14.64
C GLY A 45 -0.25 -7.65 -15.25
N GLU A 46 -0.03 -7.64 -16.56
CA GLU A 46 0.45 -6.46 -17.29
C GLU A 46 -0.49 -5.23 -17.14
N ALA A 47 -1.80 -5.45 -17.07
CA ALA A 47 -2.78 -4.38 -16.87
C ALA A 47 -2.68 -3.76 -15.47
N GLU A 48 -2.48 -4.58 -14.44
CA GLU A 48 -2.26 -4.13 -13.08
C GLU A 48 -0.93 -3.39 -12.95
N ASP A 49 0.14 -3.92 -13.53
CA ASP A 49 1.45 -3.27 -13.52
C ASP A 49 1.35 -1.85 -14.11
N LEU A 50 0.65 -1.68 -15.24
CA LEU A 50 0.42 -0.38 -15.85
C LEU A 50 -0.35 0.56 -14.90
N GLN A 51 -1.38 0.06 -14.23
CA GLN A 51 -2.16 0.85 -13.26
C GLN A 51 -1.28 1.31 -12.09
N VAL A 52 -0.40 0.45 -11.58
CA VAL A 52 0.49 0.81 -10.48
C VAL A 52 1.53 1.82 -10.93
N GLN A 53 2.07 1.71 -12.16
CA GLN A 53 2.95 2.76 -12.69
C GLN A 53 2.26 4.13 -12.73
N GLN A 54 0.97 4.18 -13.12
CA GLN A 54 0.21 5.43 -13.05
C GLN A 54 0.10 5.96 -11.61
N TRP A 55 -0.08 5.07 -10.63
CA TRP A 55 -0.11 5.46 -9.21
C TRP A 55 1.23 5.92 -8.65
N LEU A 56 2.33 5.44 -9.22
CA LEU A 56 3.67 5.92 -8.90
C LEU A 56 3.94 7.31 -9.50
N ASP A 57 3.23 7.69 -10.57
CA ASP A 57 3.35 9.01 -11.18
C ASP A 57 2.37 10.04 -10.60
N ARG A 58 1.21 9.58 -10.10
CA ARG A 58 0.19 10.40 -9.45
C ARG A 58 -0.54 9.62 -8.37
N PRO A 59 -0.96 10.25 -7.26
CA PRO A 59 -1.66 9.54 -6.20
C PRO A 59 -2.94 8.86 -6.70
N PRO A 60 -3.27 7.65 -6.18
CA PRO A 60 -4.55 7.00 -6.46
C PRO A 60 -5.72 7.82 -5.90
N GLU A 61 -6.92 7.59 -6.44
CA GLU A 61 -8.14 8.16 -5.87
C GLU A 61 -8.43 7.55 -4.49
N LEU A 62 -8.75 8.40 -3.51
CA LEU A 62 -8.96 8.01 -2.12
C LEU A 62 -10.36 7.47 -1.85
N ASP A 63 -11.34 7.74 -2.72
CA ASP A 63 -12.74 7.36 -2.52
C ASP A 63 -12.95 5.83 -2.47
N ASP A 64 -12.04 5.05 -3.06
CA ASP A 64 -12.06 3.58 -3.02
C ASP A 64 -11.26 2.96 -1.85
N LEU A 65 -10.57 3.80 -1.08
CA LEU A 65 -9.70 3.41 0.04
C LEU A 65 -10.45 3.50 1.38
N ASP A 66 -11.27 2.50 1.66
CA ASP A 66 -11.94 2.33 2.95
C ASP A 66 -11.25 1.23 3.79
N PRO A 67 -10.49 1.59 4.84
CA PRO A 67 -9.85 0.63 5.74
C PRO A 67 -10.83 -0.30 6.46
N THR A 68 -12.07 0.14 6.69
CA THR A 68 -13.07 -0.62 7.45
C THR A 68 -13.60 -1.82 6.68
N SER A 69 -13.49 -1.76 5.35
CA SER A 69 -13.91 -2.83 4.44
C SER A 69 -12.86 -3.94 4.24
N ILE A 70 -11.67 -3.83 4.86
CA ILE A 70 -10.62 -4.86 4.77
C ILE A 70 -11.01 -6.08 5.61
N PRO A 71 -11.12 -7.29 5.01
CA PRO A 71 -11.43 -8.51 5.75
C PRO A 71 -10.40 -8.79 6.86
N ALA A 72 -10.86 -9.26 8.03
CA ALA A 72 -9.99 -9.54 9.18
C ALA A 72 -8.80 -10.45 8.85
N ALA A 73 -9.02 -11.46 8.01
CA ALA A 73 -7.98 -12.38 7.55
C ALA A 73 -6.86 -11.68 6.76
N HIS A 74 -7.15 -10.55 6.12
CA HIS A 74 -6.23 -9.86 5.22
C HIS A 74 -5.53 -8.67 5.89
N ARG A 75 -6.09 -8.12 6.98
CA ARG A 75 -5.57 -6.93 7.69
C ARG A 75 -4.08 -7.02 7.99
N ARG A 76 -3.61 -8.20 8.43
CA ARG A 76 -2.20 -8.44 8.71
C ARG A 76 -1.31 -8.13 7.51
N PHE A 77 -1.70 -8.54 6.31
CA PHE A 77 -0.91 -8.27 5.09
C PHE A 77 -0.87 -6.78 4.75
N PHE A 78 -1.98 -6.07 4.96
CA PHE A 78 -2.02 -4.62 4.73
C PHE A 78 -1.11 -3.88 5.70
N VAL A 79 -1.20 -4.20 7.00
CA VAL A 79 -0.35 -3.59 8.03
C VAL A 79 1.13 -3.87 7.75
N GLU A 80 1.51 -5.13 7.49
CA GLU A 80 2.91 -5.51 7.22
C GLU A 80 3.46 -4.87 5.94
N ALA A 81 2.63 -4.72 4.89
CA ALA A 81 3.06 -4.10 3.64
C ALA A 81 3.27 -2.59 3.78
N ILE A 82 2.35 -1.89 4.47
CA ILE A 82 2.46 -0.45 4.72
C ILE A 82 3.63 -0.18 5.67
N GLU A 83 3.78 -0.96 6.75
CA GLU A 83 4.92 -0.85 7.66
C GLU A 83 6.26 -1.07 6.94
N GLY A 84 6.31 -2.04 6.02
CA GLY A 84 7.48 -2.29 5.20
C GLY A 84 7.80 -1.17 4.20
N LEU A 85 6.78 -0.46 3.71
CA LEU A 85 6.95 0.71 2.85
C LEU A 85 7.56 1.88 3.62
N ILE A 86 6.91 2.30 4.71
CA ILE A 86 7.33 3.50 5.47
C ILE A 86 8.68 3.30 6.18
N SER A 87 9.13 2.05 6.30
CA SER A 87 10.45 1.71 6.86
C SER A 87 11.49 1.41 5.77
N ALA A 88 11.18 1.60 4.48
CA ALA A 88 12.02 1.14 3.37
C ALA A 88 13.32 1.93 3.21
N ASP A 89 13.31 3.21 3.54
CA ASP A 89 14.46 4.13 3.53
C ASP A 89 15.23 4.14 4.87
N GLY A 90 14.65 3.57 5.93
CA GLY A 90 15.22 3.48 7.26
C GLY A 90 14.79 4.60 8.22
N GLU A 91 13.97 5.55 7.78
CA GLU A 91 13.44 6.64 8.60
C GLU A 91 11.96 6.86 8.32
N ILE A 92 11.10 6.66 9.33
CA ILE A 92 9.66 6.91 9.18
C ILE A 92 9.37 8.39 9.45
N ALA A 93 8.89 9.11 8.44
CA ALA A 93 8.48 10.51 8.55
C ALA A 93 7.27 10.68 9.50
N GLU A 94 7.03 11.91 9.98
CA GLU A 94 5.93 12.17 10.91
C GLU A 94 4.56 11.97 10.23
N GLU A 95 4.44 12.44 8.99
CA GLU A 95 3.24 12.35 8.16
C GLU A 95 2.86 10.89 7.86
N GLU A 96 3.85 10.04 7.56
CA GLU A 96 3.66 8.60 7.34
C GLU A 96 3.25 7.90 8.63
N ARG A 97 3.90 8.24 9.75
CA ARG A 97 3.59 7.66 11.06
C ARG A 97 2.16 7.99 11.48
N ASP A 98 1.75 9.24 11.35
CA ASP A 98 0.42 9.69 11.72
C ASP A 98 -0.65 9.02 10.86
N SER A 99 -0.43 9.00 9.53
CA SER A 99 -1.30 8.28 8.59
C SER A 99 -1.42 6.79 8.97
N PHE A 100 -0.31 6.15 9.37
CA PHE A 100 -0.30 4.73 9.72
C PHE A 100 -0.99 4.45 11.05
N VAL A 101 -0.86 5.34 12.03
CA VAL A 101 -1.59 5.26 13.30
C VAL A 101 -3.09 5.37 13.05
N ILE A 102 -3.53 6.35 12.26
CA ILE A 102 -4.95 6.52 11.89
C ILE A 102 -5.48 5.27 11.19
N PHE A 103 -4.74 4.74 10.21
CA PHE A 103 -5.13 3.52 9.52
C PHE A 103 -5.34 2.35 10.47
N LYS A 104 -4.42 2.12 11.41
CA LYS A 104 -4.57 1.05 12.41
C LYS A 104 -5.78 1.24 13.33
N GLN A 105 -6.16 2.48 13.63
CA GLN A 105 -7.36 2.78 14.43
C GLN A 105 -8.66 2.55 13.66
N LEU A 106 -8.64 2.72 12.34
CA LEU A 106 -9.79 2.49 11.47
C LEU A 106 -10.01 1.01 11.14
N LEU A 107 -8.98 0.17 11.29
CA LEU A 107 -9.14 -1.27 11.13
C LEU A 107 -10.14 -1.79 12.18
N PRO A 108 -11.19 -2.53 11.75
CA PRO A 108 -12.16 -3.05 12.71
C PRO A 108 -11.51 -4.02 13.70
N SER A 109 -12.13 -4.22 14.86
CA SER A 109 -11.73 -5.22 15.85
C SER A 109 -11.73 -6.66 15.30
#